data_AF-A0A2M9L8Z1-F1
#
_entry.id   AF-A0A2M9L8Z1-F1
#
_cell.length_a   1.000
_cell.length_b   1.000
_cell.length_c   1.000
_cell.angle_alpha   90.00
_cell.angle_beta   90.00
_cell.angle_gamma   90.00
#
_symmetry.space_group_name_H-M   'P 1'
#
loop_
_entity.id
_entity.type
_entity.pdbx_description
1 polymer ?
#
loop_
_entity_poly.entity_id
_entity_poly.type
_entity_poly.pdbx_seq_one_letter_code
_entity_poly.pdbx_strand_id
1 'polypeptide(L)'
;MKANRKVTAAIGALVAPLLGLTLSAGTASAHGWVTDPASRQAQCANGVVVCGQIKYEPQSVEGPKGLFSCSGGHSEYAELDDDSKGWQVANVSSTQTFSWHLSARHATANWQYFIGSRLIAQFSGNNSQPPADVSHQVNFGSYTGRQKVLAVWNVSDTANAFYSCIDVNIGGTGGGTPGGGNGSCTAAAWDPARVYNSGDGASYGNHNWRAKWWTQGEQPGSTGQWGVWEDLGACK
;
A
#
# COMPACT_ATOMS: atom_id res chain seq x y z
N MET A 1 48.19 72.83 -35.00
CA MET A 1 47.83 72.00 -36.18
C MET A 1 47.73 70.54 -35.73
N LYS A 2 46.63 69.86 -36.12
CA LYS A 2 46.40 68.39 -36.19
C LYS A 2 46.35 67.64 -34.84
N ALA A 3 45.42 66.73 -34.55
CA ALA A 3 44.17 66.29 -35.16
C ALA A 3 43.39 65.44 -34.12
N ASN A 4 42.06 65.43 -34.22
CA ASN A 4 41.12 64.63 -33.42
C ASN A 4 41.26 63.12 -33.65
N ARG A 5 40.95 62.30 -32.63
CA ARG A 5 40.33 60.98 -32.82
C ARG A 5 39.44 60.59 -31.62
N LYS A 6 38.24 60.10 -31.96
CA LYS A 6 37.09 59.80 -31.10
C LYS A 6 37.14 58.35 -30.55
N VAL A 7 36.15 58.04 -29.69
CA VAL A 7 35.51 56.73 -29.35
C VAL A 7 36.32 55.81 -28.40
N THR A 8 35.79 55.06 -27.42
CA THR A 8 34.43 54.63 -26.99
C THR A 8 34.51 54.16 -25.53
N ALA A 9 33.42 54.26 -24.76
CA ALA A 9 33.25 53.62 -23.47
C ALA A 9 32.98 52.10 -23.59
N ALA A 10 33.41 51.31 -22.60
CA ALA A 10 32.80 50.02 -22.28
C ALA A 10 33.00 49.70 -20.79
N ILE A 11 31.95 49.87 -20.00
CA ILE A 11 31.84 49.33 -18.63
C ILE A 11 31.50 47.85 -18.78
N GLY A 12 32.46 46.97 -18.51
CA GLY A 12 32.23 45.52 -18.51
C GLY A 12 31.63 45.06 -17.18
N ALA A 13 30.31 45.03 -17.07
CA ALA A 13 29.62 44.27 -16.04
C ALA A 13 29.41 42.83 -16.55
N LEU A 14 30.29 41.92 -16.17
CA LEU A 14 30.08 40.48 -16.37
C LEU A 14 29.18 39.95 -15.24
N VAL A 15 27.87 40.06 -15.43
CA VAL A 15 26.90 39.28 -14.65
C VAL A 15 26.63 37.99 -15.44
N ALA A 16 27.25 36.90 -15.01
CA ALA A 16 26.94 35.58 -15.55
C ALA A 16 25.50 35.19 -15.13
N PRO A 17 24.62 34.76 -16.05
CA PRO A 17 23.34 34.21 -15.64
C PRO A 17 23.59 32.82 -15.07
N LEU A 18 23.43 32.66 -13.75
CA LEU A 18 23.18 31.34 -13.16
C LEU A 18 21.84 30.86 -13.72
N LEU A 19 21.87 30.10 -14.83
CA LEU A 19 20.76 29.24 -15.20
C LEU A 19 20.65 28.18 -14.11
N GLY A 20 19.78 28.43 -13.13
CA GLY A 20 19.32 27.41 -12.20
C GLY A 20 18.58 26.34 -12.99
N LEU A 21 19.23 25.21 -13.26
CA LEU A 21 18.57 23.99 -13.68
C LEU A 21 17.63 23.56 -12.55
N THR A 22 16.38 24.04 -12.59
CA THR A 22 15.31 23.46 -11.81
C THR A 22 15.06 22.07 -12.37
N LEU A 23 15.74 21.07 -11.82
CA LEU A 23 15.43 19.67 -12.06
C LEU A 23 13.99 19.45 -11.57
N SER A 24 13.05 19.47 -12.51
CA SER A 24 11.69 18.98 -12.29
C SER A 24 11.83 17.53 -11.84
N ALA A 25 11.56 17.23 -10.57
CA ALA A 25 11.45 15.85 -10.12
C ALA A 25 10.40 15.17 -11.00
N GLY A 26 10.78 14.14 -11.75
CA GLY A 26 9.86 13.42 -12.62
C GLY A 26 8.71 12.86 -11.79
N THR A 27 7.48 13.04 -12.26
CA THR A 27 6.32 12.31 -11.74
C THR A 27 6.41 10.87 -12.24
N ALA A 28 7.25 10.08 -11.61
CA ALA A 28 7.36 8.67 -11.90
C ALA A 28 6.24 7.96 -11.14
N SER A 29 5.31 7.37 -11.88
CA SER A 29 4.07 6.83 -11.32
C SER A 29 4.32 5.45 -10.71
N ALA A 30 4.13 5.36 -9.41
CA ALA A 30 4.11 4.12 -8.64
C ALA A 30 2.66 3.79 -8.28
N HIS A 31 2.33 2.54 -7.98
CA HIS A 31 0.98 2.15 -7.59
C HIS A 31 1.00 0.88 -6.74
N GLY A 32 0.32 0.92 -5.60
CA GLY A 32 0.24 -0.23 -4.69
C GLY A 32 -0.55 0.03 -3.42
N TRP A 33 -1.01 -1.04 -2.78
CA TRP A 33 -1.78 -1.00 -1.54
C TRP A 33 -1.60 -2.27 -0.72
N VAL A 34 -1.96 -2.22 0.57
CA VAL A 34 -1.98 -3.41 1.43
C VAL A 34 -3.22 -4.25 1.15
N THR A 35 -3.03 -5.51 0.76
CA THR A 35 -4.09 -6.49 0.49
C THR A 35 -4.45 -7.34 1.70
N ASP A 36 -3.50 -7.60 2.60
CA ASP A 36 -3.71 -8.42 3.81
C ASP A 36 -2.90 -7.91 5.02
N PRO A 37 -3.53 -7.72 6.21
CA PRO A 37 -4.98 -7.62 6.39
C PRO A 37 -5.56 -6.50 5.52
N ALA A 38 -6.79 -6.68 5.05
CA ALA A 38 -7.39 -5.78 4.06
C ALA A 38 -7.39 -4.32 4.52
N SER A 39 -6.67 -3.47 3.79
CA SER A 39 -6.70 -2.02 3.99
C SER A 39 -8.07 -1.43 3.69
N ARG A 40 -8.31 -0.19 4.13
CA ARG A 40 -9.56 0.53 3.86
C ARG A 40 -9.85 0.61 2.35
N GLN A 41 -8.88 0.96 1.53
CA GLN A 41 -9.06 0.96 0.07
C GLN A 41 -9.28 -0.46 -0.51
N ALA A 42 -8.70 -1.51 0.07
CA ALA A 42 -8.99 -2.89 -0.34
C ALA A 42 -10.44 -3.29 0.02
N GLN A 43 -10.92 -2.90 1.20
CA GLN A 43 -12.32 -3.10 1.60
C GLN A 43 -13.29 -2.38 0.67
N CYS A 44 -12.94 -1.16 0.23
CA CYS A 44 -13.70 -0.44 -0.79
C CYS A 44 -13.74 -1.22 -2.12
N ALA A 45 -12.59 -1.64 -2.63
CA ALA A 45 -12.47 -2.35 -3.91
C ALA A 45 -13.21 -3.69 -3.91
N ASN A 46 -13.20 -4.40 -2.77
CA ASN A 46 -13.88 -5.67 -2.59
C ASN A 46 -15.39 -5.51 -2.25
N GLY A 47 -15.91 -4.27 -2.17
CA GLY A 47 -17.30 -4.01 -1.86
C GLY A 47 -17.72 -4.31 -0.42
N VAL A 48 -16.75 -4.49 0.49
CA VAL A 48 -16.99 -4.71 1.93
C VAL A 48 -17.53 -3.43 2.59
N VAL A 49 -16.98 -2.28 2.18
CA VAL A 49 -17.44 -0.96 2.61
C VAL A 49 -17.84 -0.16 1.38
N VAL A 50 -18.97 0.54 1.47
CA VAL A 50 -19.45 1.40 0.38
C VAL A 50 -18.57 2.64 0.26
N CYS A 51 -17.93 2.76 -0.91
CA CYS A 51 -16.97 3.79 -1.23
C CYS A 51 -17.25 4.44 -2.60
N GLY A 52 -16.70 5.63 -2.79
CA GLY A 52 -16.71 6.43 -4.01
C GLY A 52 -15.70 5.91 -5.03
N GLN A 53 -14.82 6.79 -5.51
CA GLN A 53 -13.90 6.50 -6.62
C GLN A 53 -12.84 5.45 -6.25
N ILE A 54 -12.34 5.48 -5.02
CA ILE A 54 -11.20 4.66 -4.59
C ILE A 54 -11.39 3.14 -4.78
N LYS A 55 -12.64 2.66 -4.83
CA LYS A 55 -12.92 1.23 -5.10
C LYS A 55 -12.45 0.74 -6.47
N TYR A 56 -12.32 1.64 -7.45
CA TYR A 56 -11.87 1.30 -8.80
C TYR A 56 -10.34 1.33 -8.93
N GLU A 57 -9.66 1.98 -8.00
CA GLU A 57 -8.23 2.22 -8.06
C GLU A 57 -7.56 2.21 -6.68
N PRO A 58 -7.70 1.12 -5.90
CA PRO A 58 -7.14 1.04 -4.54
C PRO A 58 -5.63 1.30 -4.49
N GLN A 59 -4.93 1.08 -5.61
CA GLN A 59 -3.50 1.32 -5.77
C GLN A 59 -3.06 2.80 -5.81
N SER A 60 -3.99 3.75 -5.91
CA SER A 60 -3.73 5.14 -6.32
C SER A 60 -3.67 6.16 -5.17
N VAL A 61 -3.56 5.72 -3.92
CA VAL A 61 -3.49 6.63 -2.76
C VAL A 61 -2.07 7.20 -2.61
N GLU A 62 -1.63 7.99 -3.60
CA GLU A 62 -0.31 8.61 -3.70
C GLU A 62 -0.31 10.03 -3.15
N GLY A 63 0.52 10.35 -2.15
CA GLY A 63 0.63 11.71 -1.61
C GLY A 63 2.07 12.14 -1.34
N PRO A 64 2.32 13.42 -1.03
CA PRO A 64 3.63 13.88 -0.56
C PRO A 64 4.10 13.08 0.66
N LYS A 65 5.39 12.73 0.74
CA LYS A 65 5.98 12.04 1.89
C LYS A 65 5.72 12.78 3.21
N GLY A 66 5.59 12.00 4.29
CA GLY A 66 5.49 12.52 5.66
C GLY A 66 4.06 12.80 6.16
N LEU A 67 3.03 12.52 5.35
CA LEU A 67 1.64 12.57 5.82
C LEU A 67 1.29 11.40 6.77
N PHE A 68 0.26 11.63 7.57
CA PHE A 68 -0.34 10.63 8.48
C PHE A 68 -1.83 10.38 8.19
N SER A 69 -2.32 10.84 7.04
CA SER A 69 -3.68 10.61 6.56
C SER A 69 -3.80 9.30 5.80
N CYS A 70 -4.94 8.63 5.94
CA CYS A 70 -5.29 7.44 5.17
C CYS A 70 -5.55 7.75 3.68
N SER A 71 -6.00 8.98 3.37
CA SER A 71 -6.27 9.43 1.99
C SER A 71 -5.05 9.88 1.20
N GLY A 72 -3.87 9.94 1.83
CA GLY A 72 -2.69 10.57 1.20
C GLY A 72 -2.86 12.07 0.90
N GLY A 73 -3.85 12.74 1.52
CA GLY A 73 -4.15 14.16 1.30
C GLY A 73 -5.13 14.43 0.15
N HIS A 74 -5.69 13.38 -0.47
CA HIS A 74 -6.67 13.51 -1.53
C HIS A 74 -8.10 13.71 -1.00
N SER A 75 -8.76 14.75 -1.48
CA SER A 75 -10.14 15.05 -1.11
C SER A 75 -11.15 14.03 -1.65
N GLU A 76 -10.87 13.47 -2.83
CA GLU A 76 -11.63 12.44 -3.51
C GLU A 76 -11.56 11.08 -2.79
N TYR A 77 -10.57 10.89 -1.91
CA TYR A 77 -10.40 9.71 -1.07
C TYR A 77 -10.62 10.01 0.42
N ALA A 78 -11.23 11.15 0.76
CA ALA A 78 -11.43 11.60 2.13
C ALA A 78 -12.22 10.60 3.00
N GLU A 79 -13.05 9.76 2.37
CA GLU A 79 -13.72 8.64 3.04
C GLU A 79 -12.76 7.66 3.72
N LEU A 80 -11.52 7.51 3.26
CA LEU A 80 -10.51 6.68 3.92
C LEU A 80 -10.10 7.24 5.29
N ASP A 81 -10.23 8.54 5.51
CA ASP A 81 -9.95 9.21 6.79
C ASP A 81 -11.14 9.17 7.75
N ASP A 82 -12.34 8.84 7.27
CA ASP A 82 -13.56 8.78 8.08
C ASP A 82 -13.62 7.49 8.91
N ASP A 83 -13.44 7.63 10.22
CA ASP A 83 -13.49 6.53 11.18
C ASP A 83 -14.90 6.08 11.55
N SER A 84 -15.94 6.82 11.17
CA SER A 84 -17.33 6.45 11.40
C SER A 84 -17.87 5.46 10.36
N LYS A 85 -17.14 5.26 9.26
CA LYS A 85 -17.42 4.23 8.26
C LYS A 85 -17.34 2.84 8.88
N GLY A 86 -18.12 1.90 8.35
CA GLY A 86 -18.19 0.51 8.80
C GLY A 86 -16.98 -0.35 8.45
N TRP A 87 -15.75 0.16 8.65
CA TRP A 87 -14.51 -0.57 8.38
C TRP A 87 -14.47 -1.87 9.18
N GLN A 88 -14.25 -2.98 8.49
CA GLN A 88 -14.02 -4.27 9.10
C GLN A 88 -12.64 -4.28 9.74
N VAL A 89 -12.57 -4.83 10.96
CA VAL A 89 -11.35 -4.86 11.77
C VAL A 89 -10.78 -6.26 11.79
N ALA A 90 -9.55 -6.41 11.36
CA ALA A 90 -8.86 -7.69 11.36
C ALA A 90 -8.38 -8.06 12.77
N ASN A 91 -8.76 -9.22 13.30
CA ASN A 91 -8.16 -9.76 14.52
C ASN A 91 -6.75 -10.26 14.19
N VAL A 92 -5.75 -9.76 14.91
CA VAL A 92 -4.34 -10.09 14.67
C VAL A 92 -3.64 -10.47 15.96
N SER A 93 -2.57 -11.26 15.85
CA SER A 93 -1.71 -11.57 17.00
C SER A 93 -0.80 -10.38 17.34
N SER A 94 0.06 -10.52 18.36
CA SER A 94 1.09 -9.52 18.68
C SER A 94 2.08 -9.27 17.53
N THR A 95 2.14 -10.19 16.57
CA THR A 95 2.90 -10.06 15.33
C THR A 95 1.98 -10.35 14.14
N GLN A 96 2.01 -9.49 13.12
CA GLN A 96 1.18 -9.64 11.91
C GLN A 96 2.03 -9.47 10.66
N THR A 97 1.76 -10.29 9.65
CA THR A 97 2.31 -10.08 8.30
C THR A 97 1.40 -9.12 7.53
N PHE A 98 1.97 -8.04 7.01
CA PHE A 98 1.31 -7.13 6.09
C PHE A 98 1.78 -7.42 4.66
N SER A 99 0.84 -7.74 3.78
CA SER A 99 1.08 -8.03 2.36
C SER A 99 0.64 -6.87 1.49
N TRP A 100 1.54 -6.39 0.65
CA TRP A 100 1.30 -5.38 -0.36
C TRP A 100 1.21 -6.01 -1.73
N HIS A 101 0.36 -5.44 -2.59
CA HIS A 101 0.35 -5.69 -4.03
C HIS A 101 0.68 -4.40 -4.78
N LEU A 102 1.67 -4.47 -5.68
CA LEU A 102 2.21 -3.34 -6.43
C LEU A 102 1.95 -3.51 -7.92
N SER A 103 0.93 -2.82 -8.42
CA SER A 103 0.55 -2.85 -9.84
C SER A 103 1.52 -2.07 -10.73
N ALA A 104 2.18 -1.04 -10.18
CA ALA A 104 3.31 -0.35 -10.82
C ALA A 104 4.47 -0.23 -9.83
N ARG A 105 5.47 -1.10 -10.00
CA ARG A 105 6.62 -1.22 -9.08
C ARG A 105 7.63 -0.10 -9.32
N HIS A 106 8.07 0.54 -8.25
CA HIS A 106 9.01 1.66 -8.32
C HIS A 106 10.22 1.45 -7.41
N ALA A 107 11.34 2.10 -7.73
CA ALA A 107 12.49 2.16 -6.84
C ALA A 107 12.03 2.65 -5.45
N THR A 108 12.35 1.88 -4.40
CA THR A 108 11.74 2.06 -3.07
C THR A 108 12.79 2.43 -2.04
N ALA A 109 12.56 3.53 -1.30
CA ALA A 109 13.43 3.91 -0.19
C ALA A 109 13.17 3.00 1.01
N ASN A 110 11.93 2.94 1.47
CA ASN A 110 11.53 2.10 2.59
C ASN A 110 10.01 1.92 2.67
N TRP A 111 9.61 1.02 3.55
CA TRP A 111 8.24 0.81 4.02
C TRP A 111 8.19 1.16 5.50
N GLN A 112 7.21 1.93 5.92
CA GLN A 112 7.04 2.33 7.32
C GLN A 112 5.63 1.98 7.79
N TYR A 113 5.52 1.58 9.05
CA TYR A 113 4.27 1.23 9.69
C TYR A 113 4.11 2.08 10.95
N PHE A 114 2.94 2.67 11.13
CA PHE A 114 2.65 3.57 12.24
C PHE A 114 1.35 3.18 12.95
N ILE A 115 1.28 3.48 14.25
CA ILE A 115 0.02 3.63 15.00
C ILE A 115 -0.02 5.07 15.50
N GLY A 116 -1.04 5.83 15.08
CA GLY A 116 -1.01 7.29 15.19
C GLY A 116 0.23 7.86 14.49
N SER A 117 1.03 8.66 15.20
CA SER A 117 2.30 9.20 14.70
C SER A 117 3.53 8.36 15.09
N ARG A 118 3.35 7.26 15.84
CA ARG A 118 4.47 6.44 16.32
C ARG A 118 4.85 5.40 15.28
N LEU A 119 6.07 5.48 14.77
CA LEU A 119 6.68 4.43 13.93
C LEU A 119 6.79 3.13 14.75
N ILE A 120 6.20 2.03 14.27
CA ILE A 120 6.27 0.71 14.92
C ILE A 120 7.17 -0.28 14.17
N ALA A 121 7.35 -0.11 12.86
CA ALA A 121 8.29 -0.91 12.06
C ALA A 121 8.75 -0.15 10.81
N GLN A 122 9.94 -0.49 10.31
CA GLN A 122 10.47 0.01 9.05
C GLN A 122 11.30 -1.06 8.33
N PHE A 123 11.15 -1.14 7.01
CA PHE A 123 11.86 -2.07 6.14
C PHE A 123 12.53 -1.29 5.01
N SER A 124 13.83 -1.53 4.77
CA SER A 124 14.55 -0.87 3.67
C SER A 124 14.10 -1.44 2.32
N GLY A 125 13.85 -0.57 1.34
CA GLY A 125 13.69 -0.96 -0.06
C GLY A 125 15.01 -0.97 -0.85
N ASN A 126 16.11 -0.60 -0.19
CA ASN A 126 17.47 -0.54 -0.77
C ASN A 126 17.55 0.31 -2.06
N ASN A 127 16.67 1.31 -2.20
CA ASN A 127 16.54 2.15 -3.40
C ASN A 127 16.42 1.34 -4.70
N SER A 128 15.84 0.13 -4.61
CA SER A 128 15.69 -0.82 -5.71
C SER A 128 14.22 -1.05 -6.02
N GLN A 129 13.92 -1.53 -7.23
CA GLN A 129 12.55 -1.96 -7.55
C GLN A 129 12.23 -3.25 -6.77
N PRO A 130 11.16 -3.29 -5.95
CA PRO A 130 10.74 -4.49 -5.23
C PRO A 130 10.06 -5.51 -6.18
N PRO A 131 9.79 -6.75 -5.71
CA PRO A 131 8.82 -7.63 -6.36
C PRO A 131 7.40 -7.05 -6.36
N ALA A 132 6.49 -7.64 -7.13
CA ALA A 132 5.09 -7.18 -7.23
C ALA A 132 4.33 -7.38 -5.92
N ASP A 133 4.63 -8.47 -5.21
CA ASP A 133 4.04 -8.76 -3.92
C ASP A 133 5.14 -8.68 -2.86
N VAL A 134 4.87 -7.93 -1.79
CA VAL A 134 5.83 -7.66 -0.71
C VAL A 134 5.17 -7.98 0.63
N SER A 135 5.81 -8.80 1.44
CA SER A 135 5.33 -9.13 2.79
C SER A 135 6.29 -8.63 3.86
N HIS A 136 5.73 -8.00 4.90
CA HIS A 136 6.49 -7.54 6.07
C HIS A 136 5.87 -8.06 7.35
N GLN A 137 6.68 -8.68 8.20
CA GLN A 137 6.24 -9.11 9.52
C GLN A 137 6.46 -7.97 10.54
N VAL A 138 5.36 -7.40 11.06
CA VAL A 138 5.36 -6.29 12.00
C VAL A 138 5.01 -6.80 13.39
N ASN A 139 5.88 -6.53 14.37
CA ASN A 139 5.63 -6.78 15.78
C ASN A 139 5.03 -5.52 16.41
N PHE A 140 3.88 -5.65 17.06
CA PHE A 140 3.16 -4.55 17.69
C PHE A 140 3.69 -4.18 19.08
N GLY A 141 4.67 -4.89 19.60
CA GLY A 141 5.22 -4.68 20.93
C GLY A 141 4.13 -4.82 22.00
N SER A 142 3.87 -3.73 22.73
CA SER A 142 2.88 -3.66 23.80
C SER A 142 1.51 -3.14 23.36
N TYR A 143 1.32 -2.78 22.08
CA TYR A 143 0.00 -2.39 21.59
C TYR A 143 -0.96 -3.58 21.61
N THR A 144 -2.17 -3.34 22.11
CA THR A 144 -3.27 -4.31 22.17
C THR A 144 -4.59 -3.63 21.80
N GLY A 145 -5.64 -4.44 21.59
CA GLY A 145 -6.98 -3.95 21.27
C GLY A 145 -7.08 -3.32 19.88
N ARG A 146 -8.15 -2.56 19.65
CA ARG A 146 -8.41 -1.90 18.37
C ARG A 146 -7.38 -0.81 18.11
N GLN A 147 -6.66 -0.91 16.99
CA GLN A 147 -5.70 0.06 16.51
C GLN A 147 -5.91 0.32 15.02
N LYS A 148 -5.50 1.50 14.56
CA LYS A 148 -5.38 1.80 13.14
C LYS A 148 -3.89 1.84 12.78
N VAL A 149 -3.48 0.97 11.88
CA VAL A 149 -2.13 0.94 11.34
C VAL A 149 -2.11 1.75 10.05
N LEU A 150 -1.21 2.72 9.96
CA LEU A 150 -0.88 3.38 8.71
C LEU A 150 0.39 2.74 8.14
N ALA A 151 0.25 2.09 6.99
CA ALA A 151 1.36 1.56 6.21
C ALA A 151 1.70 2.54 5.10
N VAL A 152 2.98 2.91 5.00
CA VAL A 152 3.50 3.93 4.09
C VAL A 152 4.60 3.34 3.22
N TRP A 153 4.43 3.43 1.90
CA TRP A 153 5.46 3.08 0.92
C TRP A 153 6.18 4.33 0.44
N ASN A 154 7.44 4.52 0.81
CA ASN A 154 8.24 5.66 0.35
C ASN A 154 9.01 5.31 -0.94
N VAL A 155 8.63 5.93 -2.05
CA VAL A 155 9.34 5.80 -3.35
C VAL A 155 10.69 6.52 -3.26
N SER A 156 11.78 5.96 -3.78
CA SER A 156 13.12 6.51 -3.56
C SER A 156 13.45 7.73 -4.42
N ASP A 157 12.90 7.80 -5.62
CA ASP A 157 13.26 8.77 -6.66
C ASP A 157 12.15 9.81 -6.96
N THR A 158 11.09 9.84 -6.16
CA THR A 158 10.05 10.89 -6.19
C THR A 158 9.87 11.54 -4.81
N ALA A 159 9.09 12.62 -4.74
CA ALA A 159 8.71 13.26 -3.48
C ALA A 159 7.52 12.56 -2.78
N ASN A 160 6.97 11.51 -3.37
CA ASN A 160 5.70 10.92 -2.99
C ASN A 160 5.85 9.58 -2.24
N ALA A 161 4.76 9.17 -1.61
CA ALA A 161 4.56 7.90 -0.93
C ALA A 161 3.13 7.39 -1.13
N PHE A 162 2.90 6.10 -0.88
CA PHE A 162 1.58 5.48 -0.91
C PHE A 162 1.10 5.16 0.49
N TYR A 163 -0.18 5.43 0.74
CA TYR A 163 -0.77 5.37 2.07
C TYR A 163 -1.86 4.29 2.13
N SER A 164 -1.74 3.36 3.07
CA SER A 164 -2.75 2.33 3.33
C SER A 164 -3.08 2.28 4.82
N CYS A 165 -4.32 2.56 5.19
CA CYS A 165 -4.80 2.36 6.56
C CYS A 165 -5.42 0.97 6.71
N ILE A 166 -5.10 0.30 7.82
CA ILE A 166 -5.59 -1.02 8.17
C ILE A 166 -6.11 -0.98 9.61
N ASP A 167 -7.38 -1.32 9.81
CA ASP A 167 -7.98 -1.42 11.13
C ASP A 167 -7.76 -2.83 11.68
N VAL A 168 -7.07 -2.92 12.82
CA VAL A 168 -6.70 -4.20 13.45
C VAL A 168 -7.18 -4.25 14.90
N ASN A 169 -7.38 -5.46 15.43
CA ASN A 169 -7.62 -5.73 16.83
C ASN A 169 -6.54 -6.68 17.36
N ILE A 170 -5.55 -6.13 18.04
CA ILE A 170 -4.30 -6.81 18.41
C ILE A 170 -4.49 -7.58 19.72
N GLY A 171 -4.14 -8.87 19.72
CA GLY A 171 -4.24 -9.72 20.90
C GLY A 171 -5.67 -10.13 21.25
N GLY A 172 -6.64 -9.87 20.37
CA GLY A 172 -7.94 -10.53 20.44
C GLY A 172 -7.73 -12.04 20.38
N THR A 173 -8.21 -12.78 21.39
CA THR A 173 -8.15 -14.25 21.41
C THR A 173 -8.87 -14.81 20.18
N GLY A 174 -8.09 -15.14 19.16
CA GLY A 174 -8.55 -15.55 17.84
C GLY A 174 -7.40 -15.97 16.94
N GLY A 175 -6.46 -16.76 17.48
CA GLY A 175 -5.66 -17.66 16.67
C GLY A 175 -6.61 -18.72 16.13
N GLY A 176 -7.17 -18.46 14.96
CA GLY A 176 -8.41 -19.08 14.48
C GLY A 176 -9.59 -18.15 14.77
N THR A 177 -10.12 -17.57 13.69
CA THR A 177 -11.36 -16.81 13.65
C THR A 177 -12.46 -17.49 14.48
N PRO A 178 -13.08 -16.83 15.46
CA PRO A 178 -14.46 -17.09 15.81
C PRO A 178 -15.31 -16.12 15.01
N GLY A 179 -16.05 -16.65 14.03
CA GLY A 179 -17.05 -15.88 13.30
C GLY A 179 -18.12 -15.29 14.21
N GLY A 180 -18.73 -14.20 13.74
CA GLY A 180 -19.92 -13.58 14.32
C GLY A 180 -19.88 -12.06 14.22
N GLY A 181 -20.19 -11.42 13.08
CA GLY A 181 -21.13 -11.90 12.07
C GLY A 181 -20.83 -11.42 10.64
N ASN A 182 -21.20 -12.34 9.74
CA ASN A 182 -21.34 -12.30 8.28
C ASN A 182 -20.03 -12.36 7.50
N GLY A 183 -19.42 -13.56 7.50
CA GLY A 183 -18.27 -13.88 6.67
C GLY A 183 -17.50 -15.17 7.03
N SER A 184 -18.12 -16.27 7.43
CA SER A 184 -17.42 -17.55 7.68
C SER A 184 -16.92 -18.16 6.37
N CYS A 185 -15.60 -18.22 6.21
CA CYS A 185 -14.99 -19.04 5.16
C CYS A 185 -15.09 -20.51 5.58
N THR A 186 -15.55 -21.38 4.69
CA THR A 186 -15.62 -22.83 4.97
C THR A 186 -14.25 -23.50 4.79
N ALA A 187 -13.34 -22.87 4.03
CA ALA A 187 -12.00 -23.37 3.79
C ALA A 187 -10.96 -22.81 4.78
N ALA A 188 -9.95 -23.62 5.10
CA ALA A 188 -8.79 -23.19 5.88
C ALA A 188 -8.02 -22.05 5.19
N ALA A 189 -7.38 -21.17 5.96
CA ALA A 189 -6.60 -20.06 5.40
C ALA A 189 -5.53 -20.55 4.41
N TRP A 190 -5.33 -19.78 3.33
CA TRP A 190 -4.27 -20.05 2.35
C TRP A 190 -2.90 -19.94 3.00
N ASP A 191 -2.04 -20.92 2.71
CA ASP A 191 -0.66 -21.01 3.20
C ASP A 191 0.29 -21.09 1.99
N PRO A 192 1.20 -20.12 1.79
CA PRO A 192 2.14 -20.13 0.67
C PRO A 192 3.10 -21.33 0.65
N ALA A 193 3.34 -21.97 1.81
CA ALA A 193 4.20 -23.14 1.90
C ALA A 193 3.46 -24.45 1.59
N ARG A 194 2.13 -24.44 1.58
CA ARG A 194 1.31 -25.63 1.33
C ARG A 194 1.13 -25.86 -0.17
N VAL A 195 1.27 -27.13 -0.57
CA VAL A 195 0.85 -27.59 -1.89
C VAL A 195 -0.66 -27.80 -1.90
N TYR A 196 -1.33 -27.27 -2.93
CA TYR A 196 -2.75 -27.46 -3.20
C TYR A 196 -2.91 -28.17 -4.54
N ASN A 197 -3.68 -29.25 -4.56
CA ASN A 197 -4.06 -29.98 -5.77
C ASN A 197 -5.41 -29.48 -6.32
N SER A 198 -5.77 -29.91 -7.53
CA SER A 198 -7.08 -29.57 -8.13
C SER A 198 -8.23 -29.94 -7.18
N GLY A 199 -9.12 -28.98 -6.93
CA GLY A 199 -10.26 -29.12 -6.03
C GLY A 199 -9.99 -28.72 -4.57
N ASP A 200 -8.73 -28.58 -4.16
CA ASP A 200 -8.41 -28.18 -2.78
C ASP A 200 -8.88 -26.75 -2.49
N GLY A 201 -9.46 -26.56 -1.30
CA GLY A 201 -9.97 -25.28 -0.84
C GLY A 201 -8.98 -24.48 0.00
N ALA A 202 -9.01 -23.16 -0.14
CA ALA A 202 -8.33 -22.23 0.74
C ALA A 202 -9.17 -20.96 0.95
N SER A 203 -9.00 -20.25 2.06
CA SER A 203 -9.58 -18.92 2.27
C SER A 203 -8.51 -17.85 2.24
N TYR A 204 -8.78 -16.75 1.52
CA TYR A 204 -7.87 -15.63 1.39
C TYR A 204 -8.66 -14.36 1.04
N GLY A 205 -8.32 -13.23 1.66
CA GLY A 205 -8.97 -11.95 1.36
C GLY A 205 -10.49 -11.93 1.59
N ASN A 206 -11.01 -12.64 2.60
CA ASN A 206 -12.44 -12.82 2.88
C ASN A 206 -13.23 -13.54 1.75
N HIS A 207 -12.55 -14.30 0.91
CA HIS A 207 -13.15 -15.14 -0.12
C HIS A 207 -12.78 -16.61 0.10
N ASN A 208 -13.67 -17.52 -0.31
CA ASN A 208 -13.35 -18.93 -0.44
C ASN A 208 -12.77 -19.15 -1.84
N TRP A 209 -11.70 -19.93 -1.94
CA TRP A 209 -11.01 -20.22 -3.18
C TRP A 209 -10.88 -21.72 -3.38
N ARG A 210 -10.86 -22.13 -4.64
CA ARG A 210 -10.60 -23.51 -5.06
C ARG A 210 -9.44 -23.56 -6.03
N ALA A 211 -8.44 -24.40 -5.76
CA ALA A 211 -7.35 -24.64 -6.69
C ALA A 211 -7.87 -25.36 -7.94
N LYS A 212 -7.60 -24.80 -9.12
CA LYS A 212 -8.02 -25.36 -10.41
C LYS A 212 -7.09 -26.52 -10.82
N TRP A 213 -5.82 -26.46 -10.43
CA TRP A 213 -4.79 -27.48 -10.62
C TRP A 213 -3.71 -27.35 -9.53
N TRP A 214 -2.63 -28.13 -9.64
CA TRP A 214 -1.50 -28.09 -8.71
C TRP A 214 -0.91 -26.68 -8.57
N THR A 215 -0.76 -26.18 -7.35
CA THR A 215 -0.19 -24.85 -7.04
C THR A 215 0.48 -24.86 -5.67
N GLN A 216 1.54 -24.06 -5.51
CA GLN A 216 2.21 -23.81 -4.24
C GLN A 216 2.81 -22.41 -4.28
N GLY A 217 2.42 -21.57 -3.32
CA GLY A 217 2.94 -20.20 -3.23
C GLY A 217 2.24 -19.18 -4.14
N GLU A 218 1.47 -19.58 -5.16
CA GLU A 218 0.64 -18.63 -5.89
C GLU A 218 -0.56 -18.18 -5.04
N GLN A 219 -0.66 -16.88 -4.81
CA GLN A 219 -1.70 -16.28 -3.97
C GLN A 219 -3.07 -16.27 -4.65
N PRO A 220 -4.17 -16.64 -3.96
CA PRO A 220 -5.52 -16.49 -4.50
C PRO A 220 -5.85 -15.05 -4.87
N GLY A 221 -6.54 -14.87 -6.00
CA GLY A 221 -6.95 -13.55 -6.51
C GLY A 221 -5.89 -12.74 -7.27
N SER A 222 -4.62 -13.15 -7.24
CA SER A 222 -3.50 -12.39 -7.86
C SER A 222 -3.57 -12.26 -9.39
N THR A 223 -4.18 -13.23 -10.08
CA THR A 223 -4.18 -13.31 -11.55
C THR A 223 -5.59 -13.33 -12.17
N GLY A 224 -6.62 -12.96 -11.40
CA GLY A 224 -8.02 -12.99 -11.83
C GLY A 224 -8.50 -14.38 -12.29
N GLN A 225 -9.54 -14.43 -13.14
CA GLN A 225 -10.19 -15.69 -13.58
C GLN A 225 -9.28 -16.67 -14.33
N TRP A 226 -8.17 -16.17 -14.90
CA TRP A 226 -7.18 -16.97 -15.63
C TRP A 226 -6.17 -17.65 -14.70
N GLY A 227 -6.23 -17.34 -13.41
CA GLY A 227 -5.35 -17.87 -12.39
C GLY A 227 -5.53 -19.34 -12.04
N VAL A 228 -4.64 -19.79 -11.15
CA VAL A 228 -4.67 -21.13 -10.55
C VAL A 228 -5.79 -21.29 -9.52
N TRP A 229 -6.35 -20.18 -9.05
CA TRP A 229 -7.45 -20.15 -8.08
C TRP A 229 -8.76 -19.73 -8.74
N GLU A 230 -9.81 -20.46 -8.42
CA GLU A 230 -11.20 -20.09 -8.69
C GLU A 230 -11.79 -19.42 -7.44
N ASP A 231 -12.38 -18.25 -7.63
CA ASP A 231 -13.10 -17.54 -6.57
C ASP A 231 -14.48 -18.18 -6.37
N LEU A 232 -14.74 -18.72 -5.19
CA LEU A 232 -16.04 -19.28 -4.79
C LEU A 232 -16.93 -18.23 -4.12
N GLY A 233 -16.49 -16.97 -4.12
CA GLY A 233 -17.17 -15.82 -3.57
C GLY A 233 -16.74 -15.49 -2.14
N ALA A 234 -17.24 -14.35 -1.67
CA ALA A 234 -17.04 -13.88 -0.32
C ALA A 234 -17.49 -14.95 0.70
N CYS A 235 -16.73 -15.03 1.77
CA CYS A 235 -17.09 -15.82 2.94
C CYS A 235 -18.44 -15.32 3.49
N LYS A 236 -19.26 -16.22 4.04
CA LYS A 236 -20.66 -15.94 4.43
C LYS A 236 -20.90 -16.04 5.92
#